data_AF-A0A645H2J3-F1
#
_entry.id   AF-A0A645H2J3-F1
#
_cell.length_a   1.000
_cell.length_b   1.000
_cell.length_c   1.000
_cell.angle_alpha   90.00
_cell.angle_beta   90.00
_cell.angle_gamma   90.00
#
_symmetry.space_group_name_H-M   'P 1'
#
loop_
_entity.id
_entity.type
_entity.pdbx_description
1 polymer ?
#
loop_
_entity_poly.entity_id
_entity_poly.type
_entity_poly.pdbx_seq_one_letter_code
_entity_poly.pdbx_strand_id
1 'polypeptide(L)'
;MLPTIVLGIVWLALALLRSFGINPLPVRILSFLTFAQGGMFGGVFGAVGGILGKVVVAAFLNAAIVPLFQKKAPFSGIGSGIKGFFGGIAVKSITAVAPLLGGVGASLLLYAFMNSNQSLQNSMVGIIAFVMLLQNLGRQGGFLWGLAFSAANSLSKGRTPSYIGVTRCVSGMTLGFALGVALSAMGLRWCAWLGTVLLIAALIFVIVSKGKKEVAAA
;
A
#
# COMPACT_ATOMS: atom_id res chain seq x y z
N MET A 1 19.46 -9.22 5.54
CA MET A 1 20.42 -8.09 5.60
C MET A 1 21.21 -7.93 4.31
N LEU A 2 21.82 -9.00 3.80
CA LEU A 2 22.62 -8.96 2.57
C LEU A 2 21.87 -8.39 1.33
N PRO A 3 20.60 -8.74 1.05
CA PRO A 3 19.88 -8.16 -0.11
C PRO A 3 19.63 -6.65 0.04
N THR A 4 19.41 -6.19 1.26
CA THR A 4 19.06 -4.79 1.57
C THR A 4 20.27 -3.86 1.44
N ILE A 5 21.46 -4.33 1.82
CA ILE A 5 22.72 -3.61 1.65
C ILE A 5 23.04 -3.45 0.16
N VAL A 6 22.91 -4.53 -0.61
CA VAL A 6 23.11 -4.49 -2.08
C VAL A 6 22.14 -3.51 -2.74
N LEU A 7 20.87 -3.50 -2.32
CA LEU A 7 19.86 -2.54 -2.78
C LEU A 7 20.23 -1.09 -2.46
N GLY A 8 20.77 -0.82 -1.27
CA GLY A 8 21.25 0.50 -0.90
C GLY A 8 22.38 1.00 -1.81
N ILE A 9 23.35 0.14 -2.12
CA ILE A 9 24.44 0.44 -3.05
C ILE A 9 23.91 0.70 -4.46
N VAL A 10 22.97 -0.13 -4.93
CA VAL A 10 22.32 0.04 -6.24
C VAL A 10 21.55 1.37 -6.31
N TRP A 11 20.82 1.75 -5.26
CA TRP A 11 20.16 3.06 -5.22
C TRP A 11 21.13 4.22 -5.27
N LEU A 12 22.25 4.13 -4.54
CA LEU A 12 23.28 5.16 -4.54
C LEU A 12 23.91 5.30 -5.94
N ALA A 13 24.24 4.18 -6.58
CA ALA A 13 24.76 4.17 -7.95
C ALA A 13 23.76 4.77 -8.95
N LEU A 14 22.48 4.35 -8.90
CA LEU A 14 21.44 4.87 -9.81
C LEU A 14 21.16 6.37 -9.59
N ALA A 15 21.25 6.84 -8.35
CA ALA A 15 21.13 8.27 -8.02
C ALA A 15 22.31 9.06 -8.61
N LEU A 16 23.54 8.56 -8.47
CA LEU A 16 24.75 9.17 -9.04
C LEU A 16 24.71 9.18 -10.57
N LEU A 17 24.38 8.06 -11.21
CA LEU A 17 24.27 7.98 -12.68
C LEU A 17 23.30 9.02 -13.24
N ARG A 18 22.14 9.21 -12.59
CA ARG A 18 21.19 10.26 -13.00
C ARG A 18 21.73 11.67 -12.70
N SER A 19 22.45 11.86 -11.61
CA SER A 19 23.11 13.15 -11.31
C SER A 19 24.15 13.54 -12.35
N PHE A 20 24.80 12.55 -12.99
CA PHE A 20 25.71 12.76 -14.12
C PHE A 20 24.99 12.91 -15.48
N GLY A 21 23.65 12.95 -15.51
CA GLY A 21 22.86 13.08 -16.74
C GLY A 21 22.74 11.79 -17.55
N ILE A 22 23.29 10.67 -17.07
CA ILE A 22 23.28 9.37 -17.75
C ILE A 22 21.96 8.65 -17.40
N ASN A 23 20.98 8.74 -18.31
CA ASN A 23 19.67 8.07 -18.14
C ASN A 23 19.28 7.21 -19.35
N PRO A 24 20.12 6.23 -19.76
CA PRO A 24 19.76 5.27 -20.80
C PRO A 24 18.60 4.38 -20.34
N LEU A 25 17.89 3.76 -21.29
CA LEU A 25 16.71 2.91 -21.02
C LEU A 25 16.91 1.87 -19.90
N PRO A 26 18.05 1.15 -19.80
CA PRO A 26 18.27 0.19 -18.72
C PRO A 26 18.29 0.84 -17.33
N VAL A 27 18.97 1.98 -17.19
CA VAL A 27 19.01 2.76 -15.94
C VAL A 27 17.62 3.25 -15.56
N ARG A 28 16.78 3.58 -16.55
CA ARG A 28 15.39 3.99 -16.35
C ARG A 28 14.51 2.85 -15.85
N ILE A 29 14.69 1.65 -16.39
CA ILE A 29 13.97 0.44 -15.98
C ILE A 29 14.40 0.00 -14.58
N LEU A 30 15.70 -0.09 -14.29
CA LEU A 30 16.19 -0.36 -12.92
C LEU A 30 15.75 0.74 -11.95
N SER A 31 15.80 1.98 -12.44
CA SER A 31 15.16 3.21 -11.94
C SER A 31 13.81 2.94 -11.27
N PHE A 32 12.91 2.54 -12.16
CA PHE A 32 11.52 2.23 -11.89
C PHE A 32 11.37 1.00 -10.99
N LEU A 33 12.00 -0.12 -11.35
CA LEU A 33 11.87 -1.40 -10.64
C LEU A 33 12.28 -1.30 -9.17
N THR A 34 13.35 -0.55 -8.89
CA THR A 34 13.89 -0.38 -7.54
C THR A 34 13.36 0.86 -6.83
N PHE A 35 12.50 1.67 -7.49
CA PHE A 35 12.00 2.93 -6.94
C PHE A 35 13.14 3.88 -6.47
N ALA A 36 14.29 3.86 -7.15
CA ALA A 36 15.49 4.57 -6.69
C ALA A 36 15.29 6.10 -6.59
N GLN A 37 14.42 6.65 -7.44
CA GLN A 37 14.12 8.08 -7.56
C GLN A 37 12.87 8.53 -6.80
N GLY A 38 12.25 7.62 -6.06
CA GLY A 38 11.17 7.96 -5.14
C GLY A 38 11.61 9.01 -4.13
N GLY A 39 10.89 10.13 -4.08
CA GLY A 39 11.11 11.22 -3.12
C GLY A 39 12.16 12.28 -3.46
N MET A 40 12.91 12.13 -4.57
CA MET A 40 13.93 13.12 -4.98
C MET A 40 13.36 14.50 -5.36
N PHE A 41 12.07 14.59 -5.72
CA PHE A 41 11.47 15.77 -6.34
C PHE A 41 10.30 16.39 -5.55
N GLY A 42 10.07 15.97 -4.30
CA GLY A 42 8.90 16.36 -3.52
C GLY A 42 9.18 17.16 -2.24
N GLY A 43 10.36 17.77 -2.11
CA GLY A 43 10.76 18.47 -0.87
C GLY A 43 10.85 17.55 0.35
N VAL A 44 10.70 18.09 1.56
CA VAL A 44 10.84 17.33 2.82
C VAL A 44 9.80 16.21 2.93
N PHE A 45 8.53 16.49 2.63
CA PHE A 45 7.47 15.49 2.67
C PHE A 45 7.64 14.40 1.60
N GLY A 46 8.07 14.79 0.40
CA GLY A 46 8.41 13.82 -0.65
C GLY A 46 9.62 12.95 -0.29
N ALA A 47 10.62 13.50 0.40
CA ALA A 47 11.78 12.73 0.87
C ALA A 47 11.35 11.66 1.90
N VAL A 48 10.51 12.02 2.88
CA VAL A 48 9.95 11.06 3.85
C VAL A 48 9.11 9.99 3.16
N GLY A 49 8.22 10.38 2.23
CA GLY A 49 7.44 9.43 1.43
C GLY A 49 8.31 8.52 0.56
N GLY A 50 9.40 9.05 0.01
CA GLY A 50 10.38 8.29 -0.78
C GLY A 50 11.12 7.26 0.05
N ILE A 51 11.53 7.61 1.28
CA ILE A 51 12.15 6.67 2.23
C ILE A 51 11.17 5.54 2.57
N LEU A 52 9.92 5.87 2.90
CA LEU A 52 8.89 4.86 3.16
C LEU A 52 8.70 3.93 1.95
N GLY A 53 8.65 4.49 0.74
CA GLY A 53 8.55 3.69 -0.48
C GLY A 53 9.74 2.78 -0.73
N LYS A 54 10.95 3.24 -0.43
CA LYS A 54 12.17 2.43 -0.49
C LYS A 54 12.15 1.28 0.52
N VAL A 55 11.66 1.53 1.74
CA VAL A 55 11.46 0.46 2.73
C VAL A 55 10.47 -0.59 2.23
N VAL A 56 9.36 -0.17 1.61
CA VAL A 56 8.37 -1.08 1.01
C VAL A 56 8.99 -1.92 -0.12
N VAL A 57 9.77 -1.29 -1.01
CA VAL A 57 10.48 -2.00 -2.10
C VAL A 57 11.52 -2.98 -1.56
N ALA A 58 12.28 -2.59 -0.53
CA ALA A 58 13.23 -3.48 0.12
C ALA A 58 12.54 -4.66 0.82
N ALA A 59 11.40 -4.43 1.47
CA ALA A 59 10.60 -5.48 2.08
C ALA A 59 10.08 -6.46 1.03
N PHE A 60 9.59 -5.97 -0.10
CA PHE A 60 9.16 -6.80 -1.23
C PHE A 60 10.30 -7.61 -1.82
N LEU A 61 11.44 -6.99 -2.10
CA LEU A 61 12.60 -7.68 -2.66
C LEU A 61 13.11 -8.74 -1.68
N ASN A 62 13.15 -8.47 -0.38
CA ASN A 62 13.44 -9.51 0.60
C ASN A 62 12.40 -10.64 0.58
N ALA A 63 11.11 -10.31 0.51
CA ALA A 63 10.02 -11.29 0.44
C ALA A 63 10.00 -12.08 -0.89
N ALA A 64 10.58 -11.56 -1.95
CA ALA A 64 10.71 -12.24 -3.23
C ALA A 64 11.99 -13.08 -3.33
N ILE A 65 13.11 -12.49 -2.93
CA ILE A 65 14.46 -13.06 -3.08
C ILE A 65 14.68 -14.16 -2.05
N VAL A 66 14.39 -13.93 -0.77
CA VAL A 66 14.68 -14.91 0.29
C VAL A 66 13.96 -16.25 0.07
N PRO A 67 12.65 -16.29 -0.26
CA PRO A 67 11.98 -17.55 -0.56
C PRO A 67 12.51 -18.22 -1.83
N LEU A 68 12.88 -17.45 -2.85
CA LEU A 68 13.45 -17.98 -4.09
C LEU A 68 14.77 -18.72 -3.84
N PHE A 69 15.65 -18.16 -3.00
CA PHE A 69 16.88 -18.83 -2.54
C PHE A 69 16.59 -20.07 -1.68
N GLN A 70 15.45 -20.10 -0.98
CA GLN A 70 14.98 -21.26 -0.23
C GLN A 70 14.19 -22.27 -1.07
N LYS A 71 14.15 -22.13 -2.41
CA LYS A 71 13.32 -22.93 -3.34
C LYS A 71 11.82 -22.91 -3.00
N LYS A 72 11.36 -21.89 -2.26
CA LYS A 72 9.95 -21.65 -1.94
C LYS A 72 9.37 -20.65 -2.92
N ALA A 73 8.11 -20.82 -3.32
CA ALA A 73 7.45 -19.89 -4.22
C ALA A 73 7.22 -18.53 -3.52
N PRO A 74 7.91 -17.45 -3.96
CA PRO A 74 7.80 -16.13 -3.32
C PRO A 74 6.42 -15.50 -3.46
N PHE A 75 5.61 -15.97 -4.42
CA PHE A 75 4.26 -15.50 -4.68
C PHE A 75 3.18 -16.52 -4.26
N SER A 76 3.57 -17.51 -3.45
CA SER A 76 2.60 -18.40 -2.80
C SER A 76 1.62 -17.57 -1.96
N GLY A 77 0.33 -17.87 -2.11
CA GLY A 77 -0.76 -17.13 -1.48
C GLY A 77 -1.44 -16.07 -2.35
N ILE A 78 -0.89 -15.66 -3.50
CA ILE A 78 -1.57 -14.67 -4.36
C ILE A 78 -2.96 -15.16 -4.82
N GLY A 79 -3.08 -16.41 -5.29
CA GLY A 79 -4.38 -16.95 -5.74
C GLY A 79 -5.45 -16.98 -4.63
N SER A 80 -5.06 -17.40 -3.41
CA SER A 80 -5.91 -17.32 -2.22
C SER A 80 -6.23 -15.87 -1.86
N GLY A 81 -5.26 -14.97 -2.04
CA GLY A 81 -5.37 -13.54 -1.80
C GLY A 81 -6.37 -12.85 -2.71
N ILE A 82 -6.45 -13.25 -3.98
CA ILE A 82 -7.47 -12.78 -4.93
C ILE A 82 -8.86 -13.21 -4.43
N LYS A 83 -9.02 -14.46 -4.01
CA LYS A 83 -10.30 -14.95 -3.46
C LYS A 83 -10.70 -14.18 -2.18
N GLY A 84 -9.74 -13.95 -1.29
CA GLY A 84 -9.93 -13.15 -0.06
C GLY A 84 -10.21 -11.67 -0.34
N PHE A 85 -9.58 -11.10 -1.37
CA PHE A 85 -9.81 -9.74 -1.83
C PHE A 85 -11.26 -9.55 -2.31
N PHE A 86 -11.72 -10.38 -3.23
CA PHE A 86 -13.11 -10.34 -3.71
C PHE A 86 -14.11 -10.65 -2.60
N GLY A 87 -13.78 -11.60 -1.69
CA GLY A 87 -14.59 -11.87 -0.50
C GLY A 87 -14.68 -10.69 0.47
N GLY A 88 -13.61 -9.90 0.60
CA GLY A 88 -13.59 -8.67 1.40
C GLY A 88 -14.30 -7.50 0.73
N ILE A 89 -14.35 -7.46 -0.61
CA ILE A 89 -15.08 -6.43 -1.36
C ILE A 89 -16.59 -6.68 -1.37
N ALA A 90 -17.03 -7.93 -1.22
CA ALA A 90 -18.44 -8.25 -1.16
C ALA A 90 -19.15 -7.53 0.01
N VAL A 91 -19.79 -6.41 -0.31
CA VAL A 91 -20.52 -5.56 0.65
C VAL A 91 -21.84 -6.25 1.00
N LYS A 92 -21.83 -7.03 2.08
CA LYS A 92 -23.06 -7.64 2.63
C LYS A 92 -23.77 -6.76 3.66
N SER A 93 -23.19 -5.64 4.07
CA SER A 93 -23.81 -4.72 5.04
C SER A 93 -23.27 -3.29 4.95
N ILE A 94 -24.06 -2.28 5.33
CA ILE A 94 -23.65 -0.87 5.44
C ILE A 94 -22.46 -0.68 6.40
N THR A 95 -22.37 -1.50 7.45
CA THR A 95 -21.23 -1.54 8.39
C THR A 95 -19.93 -2.05 7.76
N ALA A 96 -19.98 -2.69 6.59
CA ALA A 96 -18.82 -3.13 5.82
C ALA A 96 -18.20 -2.01 4.97
N VAL A 97 -18.97 -0.96 4.68
CA VAL A 97 -18.60 0.12 3.74
C VAL A 97 -17.56 1.05 4.35
N ALA A 98 -17.68 1.35 5.64
CA ALA A 98 -16.74 2.21 6.37
C ALA A 98 -15.28 1.69 6.38
N PRO A 99 -14.98 0.44 6.79
CA PRO A 99 -13.60 -0.05 6.77
C PRO A 99 -13.05 -0.19 5.35
N LEU A 100 -13.89 -0.47 4.34
CA LEU A 100 -13.47 -0.58 2.96
C LEU A 100 -13.12 0.79 2.37
N LEU A 101 -13.99 1.79 2.52
CA LEU A 101 -13.72 3.19 2.13
C LEU A 101 -12.51 3.76 2.87
N GLY A 102 -12.41 3.48 4.17
CA GLY A 102 -11.25 3.88 4.99
C GLY A 102 -9.95 3.30 4.46
N GLY A 103 -9.95 2.02 4.10
CA GLY A 103 -8.81 1.35 3.46
C GLY A 103 -8.42 1.98 2.13
N VAL A 104 -9.39 2.24 1.24
CA VAL A 104 -9.15 2.87 -0.07
C VAL A 104 -8.60 4.30 0.10
N GLY A 105 -9.21 5.10 0.96
CA GLY A 105 -8.79 6.49 1.20
C GLY A 105 -7.39 6.57 1.83
N ALA A 106 -7.11 5.71 2.80
CA ALA A 106 -5.80 5.64 3.45
C ALA A 106 -4.70 5.20 2.48
N SER A 107 -4.95 4.19 1.64
CA SER A 107 -3.93 3.74 0.68
C SER A 107 -3.73 4.71 -0.48
N LEU A 108 -4.76 5.44 -0.92
CA LEU A 108 -4.61 6.53 -1.89
C LEU A 108 -3.75 7.67 -1.36
N LEU A 109 -3.93 8.06 -0.09
CA LEU A 109 -3.10 9.08 0.56
C LEU A 109 -1.66 8.58 0.78
N LEU A 110 -1.50 7.35 1.26
CA LEU A 110 -0.17 6.72 1.37
C LEU A 110 0.53 6.67 0.00
N TYR A 111 -0.19 6.29 -1.04
CA TYR A 111 0.33 6.27 -2.40
C TYR A 111 0.70 7.67 -2.89
N ALA A 112 -0.14 8.68 -2.66
CA ALA A 112 0.17 10.07 -3.02
C ALA A 112 1.39 10.59 -2.25
N PHE A 113 1.54 10.20 -0.98
CA PHE A 113 2.67 10.58 -0.15
C PHE A 113 3.97 9.94 -0.67
N MET A 114 3.95 8.62 -0.90
CA MET A 114 5.10 7.86 -1.41
C MET A 114 5.45 8.27 -2.85
N ASN A 115 4.44 8.52 -3.67
CA ASN A 115 4.56 8.99 -5.05
C ASN A 115 4.16 10.47 -5.18
N SER A 116 4.87 11.36 -4.47
CA SER A 116 4.59 12.80 -4.42
C SER A 116 4.55 13.50 -5.78
N ASN A 117 5.26 12.98 -6.80
CA ASN A 117 5.25 13.56 -8.14
C ASN A 117 4.23 12.88 -9.08
N GLN A 118 3.53 11.84 -8.61
CA GLN A 118 2.63 10.95 -9.37
C GLN A 118 3.18 10.52 -10.74
N SER A 119 4.51 10.37 -10.81
CA SER A 119 5.20 9.97 -12.03
C SER A 119 5.08 8.47 -12.22
N LEU A 120 4.90 8.05 -13.47
CA LEU A 120 4.98 6.65 -13.89
C LEU A 120 6.26 5.96 -13.40
N GLN A 121 7.37 6.69 -13.26
CA GLN A 121 8.62 6.15 -12.70
C GLN A 121 8.53 5.72 -11.24
N ASN A 122 7.60 6.31 -10.49
CA ASN A 122 7.44 6.10 -9.07
C ASN A 122 6.20 5.23 -8.77
N SER A 123 5.40 4.88 -9.77
CA SER A 123 4.20 4.04 -9.58
C SER A 123 4.51 2.61 -9.15
N MET A 124 5.74 2.14 -9.34
CA MET A 124 6.20 0.80 -8.95
C MET A 124 5.93 0.51 -7.48
N VAL A 125 6.06 1.50 -6.60
CA VAL A 125 5.80 1.33 -5.16
C VAL A 125 4.34 0.96 -4.87
N GLY A 126 3.40 1.46 -5.67
CA GLY A 126 1.99 1.09 -5.58
C GLY A 126 1.71 -0.30 -6.11
N ILE A 127 2.39 -0.72 -7.18
CA ILE A 127 2.31 -2.09 -7.71
C ILE A 127 2.83 -3.07 -6.67
N ILE A 128 3.99 -2.77 -6.08
CA ILE A 128 4.59 -3.57 -5.02
C ILE A 128 3.65 -3.66 -3.81
N ALA A 129 3.12 -2.52 -3.34
CA ALA A 129 2.18 -2.49 -2.23
C ALA A 129 0.91 -3.31 -2.52
N PHE A 130 0.37 -3.22 -3.74
CA PHE A 130 -0.76 -4.03 -4.20
C PHE A 130 -0.44 -5.53 -4.13
N VAL A 131 0.69 -5.96 -4.71
CA VAL A 131 1.10 -7.37 -4.71
C VAL A 131 1.31 -7.89 -3.29
N MET A 132 1.95 -7.11 -2.42
CA MET A 132 2.17 -7.48 -1.03
C MET A 132 0.88 -7.61 -0.23
N LEU A 133 -0.07 -6.68 -0.40
CA LEU A 133 -1.36 -6.75 0.28
C LEU A 133 -2.19 -7.93 -0.20
N LEU A 134 -2.19 -8.19 -1.52
CA LEU A 134 -2.84 -9.36 -2.11
C LEU A 134 -2.25 -10.66 -1.58
N GLN A 135 -0.92 -10.76 -1.53
CA GLN A 135 -0.25 -11.92 -0.95
C GLN A 135 -0.59 -12.10 0.53
N ASN A 136 -0.65 -11.01 1.30
CA ASN A 136 -0.94 -11.04 2.72
C ASN A 136 -2.39 -11.47 3.03
N LEU A 137 -3.35 -11.10 2.16
CA LEU A 137 -4.72 -11.59 2.22
C LEU A 137 -4.79 -13.12 2.07
N GLY A 138 -3.94 -13.70 1.22
CA GLY A 138 -3.96 -15.13 0.95
C GLY A 138 -3.17 -15.99 1.93
N ARG A 139 -2.16 -15.42 2.60
CA ARG A 139 -1.37 -16.13 3.62
C ARG A 139 -2.00 -16.08 5.01
N GLN A 140 -2.94 -15.14 5.25
CA GLN A 140 -3.69 -15.00 6.51
C GLN A 140 -2.83 -15.03 7.79
N GLY A 141 -1.55 -14.68 7.70
CA GLY A 141 -0.60 -14.74 8.81
C GLY A 141 0.76 -14.12 8.46
N GLY A 142 1.39 -13.48 9.45
CA GLY A 142 2.70 -12.83 9.33
C GLY A 142 2.77 -11.44 9.97
N PHE A 143 3.92 -10.78 9.81
CA PHE A 143 4.23 -9.45 10.37
C PHE A 143 3.22 -8.36 9.98
N LEU A 144 2.72 -8.37 8.74
CA LEU A 144 1.72 -7.41 8.28
C LEU A 144 0.34 -7.62 8.91
N TRP A 145 -0.06 -8.87 9.19
CA TRP A 145 -1.26 -9.15 9.98
C TRP A 145 -1.08 -8.73 11.44
N GLY A 146 0.11 -8.93 12.02
CA GLY A 146 0.47 -8.41 13.34
C GLY A 146 0.41 -6.88 13.42
N LEU A 147 0.94 -6.18 12.41
CA LEU A 147 0.82 -4.73 12.30
C LEU A 147 -0.61 -4.26 12.09
N ALA A 148 -1.38 -4.93 11.20
CA ALA A 148 -2.77 -4.58 10.95
C ALA A 148 -3.63 -4.77 12.20
N PHE A 149 -3.44 -5.87 12.94
CA PHE A 149 -4.09 -6.08 14.24
C PHE A 149 -3.60 -5.08 15.29
N SER A 150 -2.30 -4.78 15.37
CA SER A 150 -1.75 -3.83 16.34
C SER A 150 -2.28 -2.41 16.12
N ALA A 151 -2.28 -1.94 14.86
CA ALA A 151 -2.85 -0.65 14.48
C ALA A 151 -4.37 -0.62 14.71
N ALA A 152 -5.08 -1.70 14.36
CA ALA A 152 -6.50 -1.80 14.65
C ALA A 152 -6.78 -1.83 16.15
N ASN A 153 -5.94 -2.46 16.97
CA ASN A 153 -6.11 -2.54 18.42
C ASN A 153 -5.79 -1.20 19.11
N SER A 154 -4.83 -0.43 18.60
CA SER A 154 -4.55 0.92 19.10
C SER A 154 -5.68 1.91 18.76
N LEU A 155 -6.28 1.81 17.56
CA LEU A 155 -7.46 2.59 17.20
C LEU A 155 -8.74 2.13 17.93
N SER A 156 -8.83 0.84 18.26
CA SER A 156 -10.02 0.22 18.86
C SER A 156 -10.05 0.29 20.40
N LYS A 157 -9.07 0.96 21.04
CA LYS A 157 -8.95 1.09 22.51
C LYS A 157 -9.17 -0.25 23.24
N GLY A 158 -8.59 -1.34 22.73
CA GLY A 158 -8.62 -2.66 23.38
C GLY A 158 -9.78 -3.59 23.03
N ARG A 159 -10.69 -3.25 22.09
CA ARG A 159 -11.61 -4.26 21.52
C ARG A 159 -10.92 -5.04 20.39
N THR A 160 -10.88 -6.36 20.52
CA THR A 160 -10.36 -7.29 19.50
C THR A 160 -10.97 -6.98 18.12
N PRO A 161 -10.16 -6.53 17.15
CA PRO A 161 -10.65 -6.22 15.81
C PRO A 161 -11.24 -7.48 15.16
N SER A 162 -12.45 -7.38 14.60
CA SER A 162 -13.01 -8.50 13.86
C SER A 162 -12.13 -8.80 12.64
N TYR A 163 -11.74 -10.06 12.47
CA TYR A 163 -11.01 -10.57 11.31
C TYR A 163 -11.64 -10.11 9.97
N ILE A 164 -12.97 -10.01 9.95
CA ILE A 164 -13.76 -9.55 8.80
C ILE A 164 -13.53 -8.05 8.53
N GLY A 165 -13.45 -7.22 9.58
CA GLY A 165 -13.18 -5.78 9.45
C GLY A 165 -11.77 -5.49 8.95
N VAL A 166 -10.76 -6.21 9.47
CA VAL A 166 -9.37 -6.08 9.03
C VAL A 166 -9.22 -6.56 7.59
N THR A 167 -9.81 -7.71 7.24
CA THR A 167 -9.81 -8.22 5.85
C THR A 167 -10.43 -7.22 4.88
N ARG A 168 -11.56 -6.60 5.25
CA ARG A 168 -12.22 -5.56 4.43
C ARG A 168 -11.37 -4.29 4.28
N CYS A 169 -10.73 -3.85 5.35
CA CYS A 169 -9.82 -2.71 5.30
C CYS A 169 -8.62 -3.00 4.40
N VAL A 170 -7.99 -4.17 4.55
CA VAL A 170 -6.87 -4.60 3.70
C VAL A 170 -7.31 -4.73 2.24
N SER A 171 -8.49 -5.29 1.95
CA SER A 171 -9.05 -5.32 0.59
C SER A 171 -9.31 -3.92 0.03
N GLY A 172 -9.80 -3.00 0.86
CA GLY A 172 -9.93 -1.58 0.51
C GLY A 172 -8.56 -0.94 0.21
N MET A 173 -7.55 -1.21 1.02
CA MET A 173 -6.19 -0.73 0.78
C MET A 173 -5.63 -1.27 -0.54
N THR A 174 -5.82 -2.56 -0.82
CA THR A 174 -5.46 -3.20 -2.09
C THR A 174 -6.13 -2.50 -3.27
N LEU A 175 -7.44 -2.19 -3.17
CA LEU A 175 -8.16 -1.41 -4.18
C LEU A 175 -7.58 0.00 -4.34
N GLY A 176 -7.33 0.72 -3.25
CA GLY A 176 -6.82 2.10 -3.35
C GLY A 176 -5.40 2.19 -3.89
N PHE A 177 -4.53 1.19 -3.67
CA PHE A 177 -3.24 1.11 -4.36
C PHE A 177 -3.40 0.79 -5.84
N ALA A 178 -4.30 -0.12 -6.22
CA ALA A 178 -4.59 -0.40 -7.62
C ALA A 178 -5.13 0.85 -8.35
N LEU A 179 -6.07 1.56 -7.73
CA LEU A 179 -6.60 2.83 -8.22
C LEU A 179 -5.50 3.90 -8.29
N GLY A 180 -4.66 4.03 -7.27
CA GLY A 180 -3.54 4.97 -7.26
C GLY A 180 -2.58 4.76 -8.43
N VAL A 181 -2.24 3.50 -8.73
CA VAL A 181 -1.41 3.14 -9.89
C VAL A 181 -2.12 3.48 -11.20
N ALA A 182 -3.40 3.15 -11.35
CA ALA A 182 -4.17 3.45 -12.55
C ALA A 182 -4.29 4.97 -12.81
N LEU A 183 -4.57 5.76 -11.77
CA LEU A 183 -4.61 7.22 -11.86
C LEU A 183 -3.23 7.82 -12.20
N SER A 184 -2.15 7.26 -11.65
CA SER A 184 -0.79 7.67 -11.99
C SER A 184 -0.42 7.33 -13.44
N ALA A 185 -0.93 6.22 -13.99
CA ALA A 185 -0.77 5.89 -15.40
C ALA A 185 -1.53 6.85 -16.32
N MET A 186 -2.67 7.39 -15.86
CA MET A 186 -3.43 8.42 -16.56
C MET A 186 -2.89 9.85 -16.34
N GLY A 187 -1.83 10.03 -15.54
CA GLY A 187 -1.24 11.35 -15.25
C GLY A 187 -2.08 12.27 -14.36
N LEU A 188 -3.17 11.77 -13.76
CA LEU A 188 -4.07 12.57 -12.93
C LEU A 188 -3.53 12.74 -11.51
N ARG A 189 -3.24 14.00 -11.14
CA ARG A 189 -2.74 14.39 -9.81
C ARG A 189 -3.81 14.39 -8.71
N TRP A 190 -4.81 13.53 -8.81
CA TRP A 190 -6.01 13.55 -7.97
C TRP A 190 -5.99 12.53 -6.83
N CYS A 191 -4.93 11.73 -6.69
CA CYS A 191 -4.87 10.67 -5.67
C CYS A 191 -4.99 11.24 -4.24
N ALA A 192 -4.35 12.39 -3.96
CA ALA A 192 -4.45 13.03 -2.66
C ALA A 192 -5.88 13.53 -2.38
N TRP A 193 -6.50 14.21 -3.35
CA TRP A 193 -7.86 14.73 -3.23
C TRP A 193 -8.90 13.62 -3.07
N LEU A 194 -8.84 12.60 -3.94
CA LEU A 194 -9.74 11.45 -3.86
C LEU A 194 -9.55 10.68 -2.56
N GLY A 195 -8.30 10.49 -2.12
CA GLY A 195 -7.99 9.84 -0.84
C GLY A 195 -8.60 10.58 0.35
N THR A 196 -8.47 11.91 0.40
CA THR A 196 -9.06 12.75 1.45
C THR A 196 -10.59 12.70 1.42
N VAL A 197 -11.23 12.82 0.25
CA VAL A 197 -12.69 12.75 0.11
C VAL A 197 -13.21 11.38 0.57
N LEU A 198 -12.54 10.29 0.19
CA LEU A 198 -12.91 8.94 0.59
C LEU A 198 -12.75 8.71 2.10
N LEU A 199 -11.71 9.29 2.73
CA LEU A 199 -11.56 9.23 4.19
C LEU A 199 -12.66 10.03 4.91
N ILE A 200 -13.01 11.21 4.42
CA ILE A 200 -14.11 12.00 4.98
C ILE A 200 -15.42 11.22 4.88
N ALA A 201 -15.71 10.63 3.72
CA ALA A 201 -16.89 9.79 3.52
C ALA A 201 -16.90 8.57 4.46
N ALA A 202 -15.75 7.92 4.66
CA ALA A 202 -15.62 6.81 5.61
C ALA A 202 -15.94 7.26 7.05
N LEU A 203 -15.45 8.43 7.46
CA LEU A 203 -15.68 9.01 8.79
C LEU A 203 -17.16 9.34 9.00
N ILE A 204 -17.81 9.96 8.02
CA ILE A 204 -19.26 10.23 8.03
C ILE A 204 -20.03 8.92 8.19
N PHE A 205 -19.69 7.87 7.45
CA PHE A 205 -20.33 6.56 7.57
C PHE A 205 -20.15 5.93 8.96
N VAL A 206 -18.98 6.09 9.59
CA VAL A 206 -18.74 5.62 10.98
C VAL A 206 -19.63 6.37 11.97
N ILE A 207 -19.74 7.69 11.83
CA ILE A 207 -20.57 8.52 12.72
C ILE A 207 -22.05 8.16 12.55
N VAL A 208 -22.54 8.08 11.32
CA VAL A 208 -23.95 7.74 11.02
C VAL A 208 -24.30 6.32 11.47
N SER A 209 -23.41 5.36 11.30
CA SER A 209 -23.65 3.97 11.74
C SER A 209 -23.59 3.78 13.26
N LYS A 210 -22.85 4.63 13.98
CA LYS A 210 -22.93 4.71 15.45
C LYS A 210 -24.25 5.31 15.90
N GLY A 211 -24.68 6.44 15.31
CA GLY A 211 -25.95 7.08 15.66
C GLY A 211 -27.17 6.16 15.44
N LYS A 212 -27.19 5.34 14.37
CA LYS A 212 -28.26 4.36 14.16
C LYS A 212 -28.29 3.22 15.19
N LYS A 213 -27.15 2.88 15.80
CA LYS A 213 -27.10 1.86 16.86
C LYS A 213 -27.58 2.39 18.22
N GLU A 214 -27.38 3.68 18.48
CA GLU A 214 -27.89 4.33 19.69
C GLU A 214 -29.41 4.56 19.63
N VAL A 215 -29.95 4.87 18.45
CA VAL A 215 -31.41 5.06 18.26
C VAL A 215 -32.19 3.73 18.25
N ALA A 216 -31.56 2.61 17.87
CA ALA A 216 -32.21 1.29 17.91
C ALA A 216 -32.14 0.60 19.29
N ALA A 217 -31.44 1.21 20.24
CA ALA A 217 -31.32 0.74 21.62
C ALA A 217 -32.10 1.62 22.63
N ALA A 218 -32.83 2.62 22.13
CA ALA A 218 -33.80 3.44 22.87
C ALA A 218 -35.22 3.03 22.48
#